data_AF-A0A520T4J5-F1
#
_entry.id   AF-A0A520T4J5-F1
#
_cell.length_a   1.000
_cell.length_b   1.000
_cell.length_c   1.000
_cell.angle_alpha   90.00
_cell.angle_beta   90.00
_cell.angle_gamma   90.00
#
_symmetry.space_group_name_H-M   'P 1'
#
loop_
_entity.id
_entity.type
_entity.pdbx_description
1 polymer ?
#
loop_
_entity_poly.entity_id
_entity_poly.type
_entity_poly.pdbx_seq_one_letter_code
_entity_poly.pdbx_strand_id
1 'polypeptide(L)'
;MTIFKQWRLWFSLLLVIFCFYFIKPNFSDSSQDFKINFGLDIQGGYSYLLELNEEEYRQNLLTKISQALDSSYNISSKIDGDTIFIPSNQNLEKLNNIIIQNLGLEVMDQSSDGISYNIINQYFNSSLSDMTMNAVEIVRSRVDF
;
A
#
# COMPACT_ATOMS: atom_id res chain seq x y z
N MET A 1 39.05 -0.71 -49.41
CA MET A 1 38.83 -0.24 -48.02
C MET A 1 37.92 1.00 -47.90
N THR A 2 37.48 1.60 -49.02
CA THR A 2 36.61 2.80 -49.08
C THR A 2 35.12 2.48 -49.07
N ILE A 3 34.69 1.38 -49.71
CA ILE A 3 33.29 0.92 -49.74
C ILE A 3 32.72 0.60 -48.34
N PHE A 4 33.50 -0.05 -47.47
CA PHE A 4 33.11 -0.30 -46.09
C PHE A 4 32.92 0.99 -45.25
N LYS A 5 33.64 2.08 -45.59
CA LYS A 5 33.44 3.38 -44.94
C LYS A 5 32.20 4.10 -45.47
N GLN A 6 31.89 3.97 -46.76
CA GLN A 6 30.70 4.58 -47.37
C GLN A 6 29.41 3.98 -46.81
N TRP A 7 29.33 2.66 -46.63
CA TRP A 7 28.13 2.03 -46.06
C TRP A 7 27.84 2.50 -44.63
N ARG A 8 28.89 2.67 -43.80
CA ARG A 8 28.75 3.23 -42.45
C ARG A 8 28.23 4.67 -42.47
N LEU A 9 28.66 5.47 -43.46
CA LEU A 9 28.17 6.85 -43.63
C LEU A 9 26.69 6.86 -44.01
N TRP A 10 26.28 6.03 -44.98
CA TRP A 10 24.87 5.91 -45.37
C TRP A 10 23.99 5.40 -44.23
N PHE A 11 24.46 4.42 -43.47
CA PHE A 11 23.75 3.92 -42.29
C PHE A 11 23.63 5.00 -41.21
N SER A 12 24.70 5.74 -40.94
CA SER A 12 24.67 6.87 -39.99
C SER A 12 23.70 7.96 -40.43
N LEU A 13 23.65 8.27 -41.73
CA LEU A 13 22.74 9.27 -42.28
C LEU A 13 21.28 8.82 -42.14
N LEU A 14 21.00 7.55 -42.43
CA LEU A 14 19.68 6.95 -42.24
C LEU A 14 19.25 6.98 -40.76
N LEU A 15 20.17 6.70 -39.84
CA LEU A 15 19.92 6.73 -38.39
C LEU A 15 19.58 8.16 -37.94
N VAL A 16 20.31 9.17 -38.44
CA VAL A 16 20.02 10.59 -38.15
C VAL A 16 18.63 10.97 -38.68
N ILE A 17 18.29 10.60 -39.91
CA ILE A 17 16.96 10.86 -40.48
C ILE A 17 15.86 10.21 -39.64
N PHE A 18 16.09 8.97 -39.20
CA PHE A 18 15.16 8.24 -38.33
C PHE A 18 14.99 8.95 -36.97
N CYS A 19 16.08 9.37 -36.32
CA CYS A 19 16.01 10.14 -35.08
C CYS A 19 15.22 11.44 -35.26
N PHE A 20 15.48 12.21 -36.33
CA PHE A 20 14.73 13.43 -36.61
C PHE A 20 13.24 13.16 -36.84
N TYR A 21 12.88 12.08 -37.55
CA TYR A 21 11.49 11.69 -37.75
C TYR A 21 10.76 11.40 -36.43
N PHE A 22 11.43 10.74 -35.47
CA PHE A 22 10.85 10.43 -34.17
C PHE A 22 10.77 11.65 -33.23
N ILE A 23 11.71 12.58 -33.30
CA ILE A 23 11.76 13.76 -32.42
C ILE A 23 10.86 14.89 -32.94
N LYS A 24 10.68 15.03 -34.26
CA LYS A 24 9.90 16.11 -34.91
C LYS A 24 8.55 16.44 -34.24
N PRO A 25 7.72 15.46 -33.82
CA PRO A 25 6.45 15.74 -33.15
C PRO A 25 6.56 16.54 -31.84
N ASN A 26 7.72 16.51 -31.15
CA ASN A 26 7.92 17.28 -29.91
C ASN A 26 8.10 18.79 -30.13
N PHE A 27 8.30 19.24 -31.38
CA PHE A 27 8.54 20.64 -31.73
C PHE A 27 7.40 21.26 -32.55
N SER A 28 6.33 20.50 -32.80
CA SER A 28 5.14 21.04 -33.46
C SER A 28 4.18 21.59 -32.42
N ASP A 29 3.79 22.86 -32.56
CA ASP A 29 2.85 23.58 -31.68
C ASP A 29 1.40 23.04 -31.69
N SER A 30 1.14 21.91 -32.38
CA SER A 30 -0.14 21.20 -32.28
C SER A 30 -0.24 20.54 -30.91
N SER A 31 -0.97 21.21 -30.03
CA SER A 31 -0.94 21.14 -28.57
C SER A 31 -1.51 19.86 -27.93
N GLN A 32 -1.24 18.66 -28.44
CA GLN A 32 -1.81 17.45 -27.82
C GLN A 32 -0.89 16.25 -27.62
N ASP A 33 0.25 16.11 -28.30
CA ASP A 33 1.09 14.91 -28.17
C ASP A 33 2.59 15.21 -28.06
N PHE A 34 3.04 15.77 -26.92
CA PHE A 34 4.45 15.66 -26.56
C PHE A 34 4.79 14.17 -26.41
N LYS A 35 5.70 13.63 -27.23
CA LYS A 35 6.17 12.24 -27.11
C LYS A 35 7.15 12.05 -25.95
N ILE A 36 7.69 13.13 -25.42
CA ILE A 36 8.55 13.13 -24.24
C ILE A 36 7.67 13.43 -23.02
N ASN A 37 7.54 12.45 -22.13
CA ASN A 37 6.90 12.65 -20.83
C ASN A 37 7.85 13.47 -19.94
N PHE A 38 7.42 14.67 -19.55
CA PHE A 38 8.15 15.51 -18.62
C PHE A 38 7.80 15.12 -17.18
N GLY A 39 8.76 15.28 -16.27
CA GLY A 39 8.47 15.18 -14.83
C GLY A 39 7.62 16.35 -14.36
N LEU A 40 7.05 16.22 -13.15
CA LEU A 40 6.28 17.28 -12.47
C LEU A 40 7.10 18.56 -12.27
N ASP A 41 8.43 18.47 -12.22
CA ASP A 41 9.37 19.59 -12.10
C ASP A 41 9.35 20.51 -13.34
N ILE A 42 9.10 19.95 -14.53
CA ILE A 42 9.06 20.68 -15.80
C ILE A 42 7.61 20.93 -16.26
N GLN A 43 6.73 19.94 -16.10
CA GLN A 43 5.33 20.01 -16.54
C GLN A 43 4.43 20.75 -15.53
N GLY A 44 4.84 20.82 -14.26
CA GLY A 44 3.98 21.23 -13.17
C GLY A 44 2.96 20.14 -12.79
N GLY A 45 2.29 20.34 -11.65
CA GLY A 45 1.26 19.44 -11.12
C GLY A 45 1.27 19.40 -9.60
N TYR A 46 0.52 18.47 -9.02
CA TYR A 46 0.44 18.28 -7.56
C TYR A 46 1.15 16.99 -7.16
N SER A 47 1.92 17.05 -6.07
CA SER A 47 2.50 15.87 -5.40
C SER A 47 1.92 15.80 -4.00
N TYR A 48 1.31 14.67 -3.65
CA TYR A 48 0.72 14.44 -2.34
C TYR A 48 1.57 13.41 -1.59
N LEU A 49 1.97 13.75 -0.37
CA LEU A 49 2.57 12.81 0.57
C LEU A 49 1.50 12.40 1.57
N LEU A 50 1.18 11.10 1.60
CA LEU A 50 0.18 10.53 2.50
C LEU A 50 0.92 9.80 3.62
N GLU A 51 0.56 10.08 4.86
CA GLU A 51 1.08 9.42 6.05
C GLU A 51 -0.10 8.92 6.88
N LEU A 52 -0.01 7.68 7.35
CA LEU A 52 -0.99 7.11 8.27
C LEU A 52 -0.47 7.27 9.69
N ASN A 53 -1.31 7.76 10.59
CA ASN A 53 -1.00 7.76 12.01
C ASN A 53 -1.07 6.33 12.55
N GLU A 54 0.09 5.77 12.91
CA GLU A 54 0.21 4.38 13.37
C GLU A 54 -0.54 4.10 14.67
N GLU A 55 -0.54 5.03 15.62
CA GLU A 55 -1.21 4.87 16.91
C GLU A 55 -2.74 4.82 16.73
N GLU A 56 -3.27 5.76 15.95
CA GLU A 56 -4.69 5.79 15.62
C GLU A 56 -5.10 4.56 14.80
N TYR A 57 -4.27 4.14 13.86
CA TYR A 57 -4.50 2.92 13.09
C TYR A 57 -4.52 1.67 13.97
N ARG A 58 -3.62 1.57 14.95
CA ARG A 58 -3.58 0.46 15.92
C ARG A 58 -4.88 0.37 16.71
N GLN A 59 -5.37 1.49 17.23
CA GLN A 59 -6.62 1.55 17.99
C GLN A 59 -7.84 1.18 17.12
N ASN A 60 -7.86 1.62 15.86
CA ASN A 60 -8.88 1.21 14.89
C ASN A 60 -8.81 -0.30 14.58
N LEU A 61 -7.62 -0.86 14.47
CA LEU A 61 -7.42 -2.30 14.25
C LEU A 61 -7.90 -3.13 15.45
N LEU A 62 -7.58 -2.71 16.68
CA LEU A 62 -8.08 -3.32 17.92
C LEU A 62 -9.61 -3.31 17.98
N THR A 63 -10.22 -2.17 17.62
CA THR A 63 -11.68 -2.04 17.54
C THR A 63 -12.28 -3.00 16.53
N LYS A 64 -11.68 -3.11 15.34
CA LYS A 64 -12.12 -4.05 14.29
C LYS A 64 -12.01 -5.51 14.73
N ILE A 65 -10.92 -5.88 15.43
CA ILE A 65 -10.74 -7.22 15.97
C ILE A 65 -11.77 -7.51 17.07
N SER A 66 -12.00 -6.56 17.99
CA SER A 66 -13.02 -6.67 19.04
C SER A 66 -14.42 -6.91 18.46
N GLN A 67 -14.77 -6.17 17.40
CA GLN A 67 -16.03 -6.38 16.68
C GLN A 67 -16.08 -7.75 15.97
N ALA A 68 -14.96 -8.23 15.43
CA ALA A 68 -14.88 -9.55 14.80
C ALA A 68 -15.05 -10.68 15.85
N LEU A 69 -14.47 -10.52 17.04
CA LEU A 69 -14.64 -11.43 18.17
C LEU A 69 -16.11 -11.53 18.58
N ASP A 70 -16.79 -10.40 18.70
CA ASP A 70 -18.20 -10.36 19.09
C ASP A 70 -19.10 -10.94 17.98
N SER A 71 -18.96 -10.45 16.75
CA SER A 71 -19.83 -10.84 15.63
C SER A 71 -19.63 -12.28 15.15
N SER A 72 -18.39 -12.77 15.08
CA SER A 72 -18.07 -14.07 14.47
C SER A 72 -17.98 -15.19 15.50
N TYR A 73 -17.59 -14.87 16.73
CA TYR A 73 -17.32 -15.87 17.77
C TYR A 73 -18.24 -15.73 19.00
N ASN A 74 -19.03 -14.66 19.08
CA ASN A 74 -19.87 -14.32 20.23
C ASN A 74 -19.04 -14.21 21.50
N ILE A 75 -17.91 -13.48 21.40
CA ILE A 75 -16.96 -13.24 22.47
C ILE A 75 -16.84 -11.74 22.68
N SER A 76 -17.23 -11.29 23.87
CA SER A 76 -17.05 -9.92 24.30
C SER A 76 -15.60 -9.70 24.73
N SER A 77 -14.99 -8.67 24.16
CA SER A 77 -13.67 -8.19 24.55
C SER A 77 -13.71 -6.73 24.98
N LYS A 78 -12.72 -6.34 25.79
CA LYS A 78 -12.45 -4.95 26.15
C LYS A 78 -11.09 -4.55 25.62
N ILE A 79 -10.98 -3.31 25.16
CA ILE A 79 -9.69 -2.73 24.78
C ILE A 79 -9.12 -2.05 26.02
N ASP A 80 -7.90 -2.43 26.40
CA ASP A 80 -7.15 -1.83 27.49
C ASP A 80 -5.76 -1.42 26.98
N GLY A 81 -5.60 -0.11 26.75
CA GLY A 81 -4.43 0.43 26.05
C GLY A 81 -4.28 -0.18 24.65
N ASP A 82 -3.16 -0.86 24.42
CA ASP A 82 -2.84 -1.52 23.15
C ASP A 82 -3.20 -3.01 23.13
N THR A 83 -4.01 -3.48 24.09
CA THR A 83 -4.34 -4.90 24.26
C THR A 83 -5.83 -5.16 24.21
N ILE A 84 -6.18 -6.42 23.89
CA ILE A 84 -7.54 -6.93 23.94
C ILE A 84 -7.66 -7.88 25.13
N PHE A 85 -8.49 -7.53 26.10
CA PHE A 85 -8.80 -8.38 27.25
C PHE A 85 -10.10 -9.16 27.01
N ILE A 86 -10.04 -10.48 27.19
CA ILE A 86 -11.18 -11.39 27.12
C ILE A 86 -11.44 -11.99 28.51
N PRO A 87 -12.59 -11.67 29.14
CA PRO A 87 -12.99 -12.25 30.43
C PRO A 87 -13.09 -13.78 30.41
N SER A 88 -12.68 -14.43 31.50
CA SER A 88 -12.69 -15.90 31.65
C SER A 88 -14.08 -16.53 31.77
N ASN A 89 -15.13 -15.72 31.99
CA ASN A 89 -16.51 -16.19 32.13
C ASN A 89 -17.20 -16.53 30.79
N GLN A 90 -16.44 -16.57 29.69
CA GLN A 90 -16.95 -16.82 28.34
C GLN A 90 -16.48 -18.17 27.80
N ASN A 91 -17.16 -18.68 26.78
CA ASN A 91 -16.79 -19.93 26.15
C ASN A 91 -15.57 -19.73 25.22
N LEU A 92 -14.38 -19.91 25.79
CA LEU A 92 -13.10 -19.80 25.08
C LEU A 92 -12.76 -21.04 24.22
N GLU A 93 -13.51 -22.14 24.28
CA GLU A 93 -13.27 -23.31 23.41
C GLU A 93 -13.40 -22.96 21.92
N LYS A 94 -14.12 -21.88 21.61
CA LYS A 94 -14.26 -21.33 20.25
C LYS A 94 -13.00 -20.62 19.75
N LEU A 95 -12.12 -20.17 20.63
CA LEU A 95 -10.86 -19.50 20.30
C LEU A 95 -9.70 -20.47 20.46
N ASN A 96 -9.42 -21.21 19.39
CA ASN A 96 -8.16 -21.94 19.32
C ASN A 96 -7.00 -21.00 18.93
N ASN A 97 -5.77 -21.47 19.13
CA ASN A 97 -4.57 -20.69 18.82
C ASN A 97 -4.48 -20.25 17.34
N ILE A 98 -5.05 -21.03 16.42
CA ILE A 98 -5.05 -20.71 14.99
C ILE A 98 -5.95 -19.51 14.70
N ILE A 99 -7.15 -19.46 15.31
CA ILE A 99 -8.08 -18.34 15.17
C ILE A 99 -7.48 -17.07 15.75
N ILE A 100 -6.87 -17.16 16.93
CA ILE A 100 -6.18 -16.03 17.58
C ILE A 100 -5.06 -15.49 16.68
N GLN A 101 -4.21 -16.35 16.13
CA GLN A 101 -3.15 -15.94 15.20
C GLN A 101 -3.70 -15.37 13.89
N ASN A 102 -4.80 -15.92 13.36
CA ASN A 102 -5.47 -15.40 12.16
C ASN A 102 -6.08 -14.02 12.37
N LEU A 103 -6.50 -13.71 13.60
CA LEU A 103 -6.93 -12.35 14.00
C LEU A 103 -5.73 -11.42 14.26
N GLY A 104 -4.50 -11.91 14.10
CA GLY A 104 -3.29 -11.14 14.32
C GLY A 104 -2.93 -10.94 15.79
N LEU A 105 -3.44 -11.80 16.67
CA LEU A 105 -3.25 -11.68 18.11
C LEU A 105 -2.26 -12.72 18.65
N GLU A 106 -1.56 -12.35 19.72
CA GLU A 106 -0.73 -13.23 20.54
C GLU A 106 -1.08 -13.07 22.02
N VAL A 107 -0.93 -14.14 22.80
CA VAL A 107 -1.18 -14.10 24.25
C VAL A 107 -0.08 -13.29 24.93
N MET A 108 -0.47 -12.23 25.62
CA MET A 108 0.43 -11.39 26.41
C MET A 108 0.43 -11.81 27.88
N ASP A 109 -0.75 -11.99 28.46
CA ASP A 109 -0.92 -12.42 29.85
C ASP A 109 -2.17 -13.28 30.02
N GLN A 110 -2.12 -14.18 30.99
CA GLN A 110 -3.22 -15.07 31.33
C GLN A 110 -3.39 -15.12 32.84
N SER A 111 -4.56 -14.68 33.31
CA SER A 111 -4.92 -14.64 34.72
C SER A 111 -6.19 -15.45 34.99
N SER A 112 -6.61 -15.53 36.25
CA SER A 112 -7.92 -16.09 36.63
C SER A 112 -9.09 -15.33 36.03
N ASP A 113 -8.89 -14.03 35.77
CA ASP A 113 -9.95 -13.10 35.40
C ASP A 113 -10.15 -13.05 33.88
N GLY A 114 -9.14 -13.46 33.11
CA GLY A 114 -9.19 -13.49 31.65
C GLY A 114 -7.84 -13.62 30.99
N ILE A 115 -7.84 -13.42 29.67
CA ILE A 115 -6.64 -13.47 28.82
C ILE A 115 -6.48 -12.14 28.12
N SER A 116 -5.28 -11.56 28.20
CA SER A 116 -4.89 -10.35 27.48
C SER A 116 -4.11 -10.73 26.23
N TYR A 117 -4.52 -10.15 25.10
CA TYR A 117 -3.89 -10.36 23.81
C TYR A 117 -3.27 -9.07 23.29
N ASN A 118 -2.08 -9.18 22.73
CA ASN A 118 -1.43 -8.11 21.99
C ASN A 118 -1.54 -8.35 20.48
N ILE A 119 -1.43 -7.30 19.67
CA ILE A 119 -1.33 -7.45 18.22
C ILE A 119 0.10 -7.89 17.86
N ILE A 120 0.22 -8.93 17.04
CA ILE A 120 1.48 -9.36 16.46
C ILE A 120 2.02 -8.25 15.56
N ASN A 121 3.23 -7.74 15.84
CA ASN A 121 3.84 -6.64 15.08
C ASN A 121 3.91 -6.92 13.57
N GLN A 122 4.19 -8.15 13.16
CA GLN A 122 4.20 -8.53 11.75
C GLN A 122 2.82 -8.36 11.09
N TYR A 123 1.75 -8.73 11.79
CA TYR A 123 0.38 -8.54 11.33
C TYR A 123 0.03 -7.06 11.25
N PHE A 124 0.38 -6.28 12.27
CA PHE A 124 0.19 -4.82 12.28
C PHE A 124 0.86 -4.15 11.07
N ASN A 125 2.14 -4.44 10.84
CA ASN A 125 2.91 -3.86 9.73
C ASN A 125 2.33 -4.25 8.36
N SER A 126 1.90 -5.51 8.19
CA SER A 126 1.23 -5.95 6.96
C SER A 126 -0.08 -5.21 6.75
N SER A 127 -0.91 -5.13 7.78
CA SER A 127 -2.21 -4.44 7.73
C SER A 127 -2.04 -2.94 7.43
N LEU A 128 -1.03 -2.30 8.03
CA LEU A 128 -0.70 -0.90 7.78
C LEU A 128 -0.25 -0.68 6.33
N SER A 129 0.59 -1.57 5.80
CA SER A 129 1.02 -1.55 4.39
C SER A 129 -0.17 -1.68 3.44
N ASP A 130 -1.07 -2.62 3.71
CA ASP A 130 -2.28 -2.84 2.90
C ASP A 130 -3.21 -1.62 2.93
N MET A 131 -3.40 -1.02 4.11
CA MET A 131 -4.19 0.22 4.25
C MET A 131 -3.54 1.38 3.49
N THR A 132 -2.21 1.51 3.55
CA THR A 132 -1.46 2.55 2.82
C THR A 132 -1.67 2.39 1.31
N MET A 133 -1.52 1.17 0.80
CA MET A 133 -1.75 0.89 -0.63
C MET A 133 -3.20 1.21 -1.04
N ASN A 134 -4.17 0.79 -0.23
CA ASN A 134 -5.58 1.08 -0.49
C ASN A 134 -5.86 2.59 -0.49
N ALA A 135 -5.27 3.35 0.44
CA ALA A 135 -5.41 4.81 0.48
C ALA A 135 -4.82 5.46 -0.79
N VAL A 136 -3.64 5.01 -1.23
CA VAL A 136 -3.01 5.47 -2.48
C VAL A 136 -3.90 5.19 -3.68
N GLU A 137 -4.44 3.98 -3.81
CA GLU A 137 -5.33 3.61 -4.92
C GLU A 137 -6.65 4.40 -4.88
N ILE A 138 -7.21 4.68 -3.70
CA ILE A 138 -8.40 5.54 -3.57
C ILE A 138 -8.08 6.95 -4.06
N VAL A 139 -6.95 7.53 -3.65
CA VAL A 139 -6.55 8.88 -4.08
C VAL A 139 -6.29 8.90 -5.59
N ARG A 140 -5.52 7.95 -6.11
CA ARG A 140 -5.25 7.79 -7.54
C ARG A 140 -6.55 7.69 -8.33
N SER A 141 -7.47 6.84 -7.90
CA SER A 141 -8.75 6.67 -8.58
C SER A 141 -9.53 7.98 -8.67
N ARG A 142 -9.43 8.88 -7.69
CA ARG A 142 -10.13 10.18 -7.70
C ARG A 142 -9.43 11.25 -8.55
N VAL A 143 -8.13 11.14 -8.76
CA VAL A 143 -7.32 12.09 -9.53
C VAL A 143 -7.32 11.76 -11.02
N ASP A 144 -7.36 10.46 -11.37
CA ASP A 144 -7.35 9.99 -12.76
C ASP A 144 -8.72 10.17 -13.48
N PHE A 145 -9.75 10.74 -12.83
CA PHE A 145 -11.07 11.04 -13.42
C PHE A 145 -11.22 12.48 -13.91
#